data_AF-A0A3U7N3I2-F1
#
_entry.id   AF-A0A3U7N3I2-F1
#
_cell.length_a   1.000
_cell.length_b   1.000
_cell.length_c   1.000
_cell.angle_alpha   90.00
_cell.angle_beta   90.00
_cell.angle_gamma   90.00
#
_symmetry.space_group_name_H-M   'P 1'
#
loop_
_entity.id
_entity.type
_entity.pdbx_description
1 polymer ?
#
loop_
_entity_poly.entity_id
_entity_poly.type
_entity_poly.pdbx_seq_one_letter_code
_entity_poly.pdbx_strand_id
1 'polypeptide(L)'
;MEYVAFGDESGTTGSDRCYGIGLLCIRKNTLVVFNERIQKLKDKYGIVGELKWSKIKNSAGQANICLELLSLVLRNSCCFHSIIVVKNGYNNWQTNREMAFY
;
A
#
# COMPACT_ATOMS: atom_id res chain seq x y z
N MET A 1 19.22 5.99 -12.31
CA MET A 1 18.79 6.20 -10.90
C MET A 1 18.07 4.93 -10.47
N GLU A 2 18.56 4.23 -9.43
CA GLU A 2 17.98 2.95 -8.99
C GLU A 2 16.91 3.14 -7.92
N TYR A 3 15.82 2.40 -8.05
CA TYR A 3 14.70 2.39 -7.12
C TYR A 3 14.45 0.98 -6.60
N VAL A 4 13.97 0.88 -5.37
CA VAL A 4 13.36 -0.32 -4.82
C VAL A 4 11.86 -0.08 -4.77
N ALA A 5 11.10 -0.99 -5.40
CA ALA A 5 9.65 -0.91 -5.47
C ALA A 5 9.01 -1.87 -4.46
N PHE A 6 8.10 -1.35 -3.65
CA PHE A 6 7.25 -2.13 -2.76
C PHE A 6 5.86 -2.22 -3.39
N GLY A 7 5.50 -3.42 -3.85
CA GLY A 7 4.21 -3.69 -4.47
C GLY A 7 3.25 -4.36 -3.51
N ASP A 8 1.98 -3.95 -3.57
CA ASP A 8 0.89 -4.63 -2.88
C ASP A 8 -0.42 -4.55 -3.67
N GLU A 9 -1.31 -5.50 -3.41
CA GLU A 9 -2.61 -5.62 -4.08
C GLU A 9 -3.77 -5.34 -3.12
N SER A 10 -4.81 -4.71 -3.64
CA SER A 10 -6.04 -4.43 -2.91
C SER A 10 -7.25 -4.82 -3.74
N GLY A 11 -8.36 -5.06 -3.06
CA GLY A 11 -9.58 -5.45 -3.75
C GLY A 11 -9.50 -6.84 -4.37
N THR A 12 -8.81 -7.79 -3.72
CA THR A 12 -8.61 -9.16 -4.24
C THR A 12 -9.84 -10.06 -4.01
N THR A 13 -10.84 -9.63 -3.24
CA THR A 13 -12.03 -10.44 -2.97
C THR A 13 -13.10 -10.25 -4.06
N GLY A 14 -14.02 -11.21 -4.19
CA GLY A 14 -15.10 -11.12 -5.18
C GLY A 14 -16.08 -9.97 -4.93
N SER A 15 -16.21 -9.51 -3.68
CA SER A 15 -17.13 -8.45 -3.26
C SER A 15 -16.62 -7.03 -3.48
N ASP A 16 -15.30 -6.82 -3.62
CA ASP A 16 -14.77 -5.47 -3.84
C ASP A 16 -15.11 -5.00 -5.25
N ARG A 17 -15.54 -3.75 -5.43
CA ARG A 17 -15.91 -3.19 -6.75
C ARG A 17 -14.71 -2.99 -7.68
N CYS A 18 -13.55 -2.67 -7.10
CA CYS A 18 -12.32 -2.41 -7.82
C CYS A 18 -11.23 -3.37 -7.36
N TYR A 19 -10.28 -3.64 -8.24
CA TYR A 19 -8.99 -4.22 -7.93
C TYR A 19 -7.92 -3.17 -8.15
N GLY A 20 -6.90 -3.15 -7.30
CA GLY A 20 -5.83 -2.18 -7.41
C GLY A 20 -4.47 -2.79 -7.11
N ILE A 21 -3.47 -2.42 -7.91
CA ILE A 21 -2.07 -2.70 -7.65
C ILE A 21 -1.39 -1.38 -7.35
N GLY A 22 -0.75 -1.28 -6.19
CA GLY A 22 0.02 -0.10 -5.77
C GLY A 22 1.50 -0.41 -5.73
N LEU A 23 2.33 0.54 -6.16
CA LEU A 23 3.79 0.48 -6.11
C LEU A 23 4.33 1.74 -5.43
N LEU A 24 4.98 1.56 -4.29
CA LEU A 24 5.77 2.61 -3.64
C LEU A 24 7.25 2.43 -4.03
N CYS A 25 7.75 3.35 -4.85
CA CYS A 25 9.14 3.36 -5.30
C CYS A 25 9.97 4.29 -4.42
N ILE A 26 11.05 3.75 -3.86
CA ILE A 26 11.98 4.47 -2.99
C ILE A 26 13.36 4.45 -3.63
N ARG A 27 14.05 5.59 -3.65
CA ARG A 27 15.43 5.63 -4.14
C ARG A 27 16.31 4.71 -3.30
N LYS A 28 17.10 3.85 -3.96
CA LYS A 28 17.90 2.82 -3.28
C LYS A 28 18.85 3.40 -2.23
N ASN A 29 19.43 4.58 -2.48
CA ASN A 29 20.33 5.27 -1.57
C ASN A 29 19.64 5.84 -0.31
N THR A 30 18.33 6.06 -0.33
CA THR A 30 17.57 6.55 0.83
C THR A 30 16.79 5.45 1.55
N LEU A 31 16.84 4.21 1.04
CA LEU A 31 16.04 3.10 1.54
C LEU A 31 16.29 2.80 3.02
N VAL A 32 17.55 2.81 3.44
CA VAL A 32 17.94 2.56 4.85
C VAL A 32 17.28 3.58 5.78
N VAL A 33 17.42 4.88 5.45
CA VAL A 33 16.82 5.98 6.23
C VAL A 33 15.30 5.90 6.24
N PHE A 34 14.69 5.52 5.11
CA PHE A 34 13.25 5.32 5.04
C PHE A 34 12.80 4.20 5.99
N ASN A 35 13.45 3.04 5.93
CA ASN A 35 13.13 1.90 6.78
C ASN A 35 13.28 2.23 8.29
N GLU A 36 14.33 2.96 8.67
CA GLU A 36 14.50 3.43 10.04
C GLU A 36 13.36 4.34 10.50
N ARG A 37 12.88 5.24 9.64
CA ARG A 37 11.74 6.12 9.96
C ARG A 37 10.44 5.32 10.09
N ILE A 38 10.22 4.35 9.22
CA ILE A 38 9.06 3.43 9.33
C ILE A 38 9.13 2.65 10.65
N GLN A 39 10.29 2.12 11.02
CA GLN A 39 10.45 1.37 12.26
C GLN A 39 10.17 2.25 13.48
N LYS A 40 10.71 3.48 13.52
CA LYS A 40 10.41 4.46 14.58
C LYS A 40 8.91 4.75 14.71
N LEU A 41 8.19 4.84 13.59
CA LEU A 41 6.73 5.01 13.60
C LEU A 41 6.03 3.76 14.17
N LYS A 42 6.44 2.56 13.77
CA LYS A 42 5.89 1.32 14.32
C LYS A 42 6.09 1.25 15.83
N ASP A 43 7.28 1.57 16.31
CA ASP A 43 7.61 1.55 17.74
C ASP A 43 6.79 2.60 18.52
N LYS A 44 6.70 3.83 17.99
CA LYS A 44 5.91 4.93 18.58
C LYS A 44 4.43 4.57 18.79
N TYR A 45 3.84 3.84 17.84
CA TYR A 45 2.42 3.47 17.87
C TYR A 45 2.17 2.04 18.36
N GLY A 46 3.20 1.33 18.84
CA GLY A 46 3.07 -0.04 19.36
C GLY A 46 2.61 -1.06 18.30
N ILE A 47 2.95 -0.86 17.04
CA ILE A 47 2.56 -1.75 15.94
C ILE A 47 3.51 -2.94 15.85
N VAL A 48 3.04 -4.09 16.31
CA VAL A 48 3.73 -5.38 16.18
C VAL A 48 3.25 -6.10 14.93
N GLY A 49 4.17 -6.41 14.01
CA GLY A 49 3.87 -7.10 12.75
C GLY A 49 3.33 -6.18 11.65
N GLU A 50 2.31 -6.68 10.94
CA GLU A 50 1.66 -6.05 9.79
C GLU A 50 0.43 -5.22 10.20
N LEU A 51 0.31 -4.00 9.67
CA LEU A 51 -0.86 -3.15 9.86
C LEU A 51 -1.91 -3.44 8.77
N LYS A 52 -2.98 -4.14 9.14
CA LYS A 52 -4.09 -4.46 8.22
C LYS A 52 -5.13 -3.33 8.20
N TRP A 53 -5.63 -2.98 7.00
CA TRP A 53 -6.71 -2.00 6.80
C TRP A 53 -7.95 -2.25 7.66
N SER A 54 -8.31 -3.53 7.88
CA SER A 54 -9.44 -3.92 8.71
C SER A 54 -9.30 -3.54 10.19
N LYS A 55 -8.07 -3.36 10.69
CA LYS A 55 -7.80 -2.99 12.07
C LYS A 55 -7.85 -1.47 12.31
N ILE A 56 -7.54 -0.68 11.29
CA ILE A 56 -7.36 0.78 11.39
C ILE A 56 -8.63 1.51 11.84
N LYS A 57 -9.81 1.01 11.47
CA LYS A 57 -11.10 1.65 11.81
C LYS A 57 -11.42 1.70 13.30
N ASN A 58 -10.76 0.87 14.11
CA ASN A 58 -11.11 0.66 15.52
C ASN A 58 -10.11 1.29 16.50
N SER A 59 -9.10 2.03 16.02
CA SER A 59 -8.07 2.62 16.89
C SER A 59 -7.58 3.97 16.37
N ALA A 60 -7.72 5.02 17.20
CA ALA A 60 -7.17 6.34 16.91
C ALA A 60 -5.65 6.32 16.70
N GLY A 61 -4.93 5.46 17.43
CA GLY A 61 -3.49 5.27 17.24
C GLY A 61 -3.13 4.72 15.86
N GLN A 62 -3.93 3.77 15.36
CA GLN A 62 -3.74 3.19 14.03
C GLN A 62 -4.12 4.14 12.89
N ALA A 63 -5.13 5.00 13.10
CA ALA A 63 -5.42 6.07 12.16
C ALA A 63 -4.28 7.11 12.12
N ASN A 64 -3.72 7.47 13.27
CA ASN A 64 -2.64 8.46 13.37
C ASN A 64 -1.35 7.99 12.70
N ILE A 65 -0.94 6.72 12.87
CA ILE A 65 0.22 6.20 12.14
C ILE A 65 0.01 6.26 10.61
N CYS A 66 -1.21 6.04 10.11
CA CYS A 66 -1.50 6.14 8.67
C CYS A 66 -1.29 7.57 8.16
N LEU A 67 -1.71 8.58 8.92
CA LEU A 67 -1.50 9.98 8.57
C LEU A 67 0.00 10.34 8.57
N GLU A 68 0.75 9.86 9.56
CA GLU A 68 2.20 10.09 9.60
C GLU A 68 2.94 9.36 8.47
N LEU A 69 2.53 8.13 8.13
CA LEU A 69 3.07 7.38 6.99
C LEU A 69 2.76 8.09 5.66
N LEU A 70 1.54 8.58 5.48
CA LEU A 70 1.16 9.34 4.28
C LEU A 70 1.98 10.64 4.18
N SER A 71 2.11 11.36 5.29
CA SER A 71 2.95 12.57 5.37
C SER A 71 4.41 12.27 5.04
N LEU A 72 4.96 11.16 5.55
CA LEU A 72 6.32 10.70 5.22
C LEU A 72 6.46 10.46 3.72
N VAL A 73 5.52 9.75 3.08
CA VAL A 73 5.59 9.48 1.64
C VAL A 73 5.51 10.77 0.82
N LEU A 74 4.58 11.68 1.15
CA LEU A 74 4.35 12.92 0.39
C LEU A 74 5.48 13.95 0.55
N ARG A 75 6.16 13.98 1.71
CA ARG A 75 7.23 14.95 2.00
C ARG A 75 8.62 14.49 1.58
N ASN A 76 8.79 13.23 1.18
CA ASN A 76 10.07 12.68 0.76
C ASN A 76 10.05 12.35 -0.74
N SER A 77 11.22 12.11 -1.32
CA SER A 77 11.37 11.77 -2.74
C SER A 77 11.01 10.30 -3.04
N CYS A 78 9.82 9.89 -2.59
CA CYS A 78 9.18 8.63 -2.97
C CYS A 78 8.31 8.86 -4.21
N CYS A 79 8.08 7.81 -5.00
CA CYS A 79 7.14 7.83 -6.10
C CYS A 79 6.07 6.77 -5.85
N PHE A 80 4.80 7.16 -5.86
CA PHE A 80 3.69 6.22 -5.78
C PHE A 80 3.05 6.06 -7.15
N HIS A 81 2.93 4.82 -7.60
CA HIS A 81 2.22 4.47 -8.83
C HIS A 81 1.09 3.51 -8.46
N SER A 82 -0.04 3.63 -9.13
CA SER A 82 -1.12 2.66 -8.97
C SER A 82 -1.85 2.42 -10.27
N ILE A 83 -2.36 1.21 -10.41
CA ILE A 83 -3.33 0.82 -11.42
C ILE A 83 -4.59 0.42 -10.67
N ILE A 84 -5.73 1.00 -11.06
CA ILE A 84 -7.03 0.70 -10.45
C ILE A 84 -7.97 0.28 -11.58
N VAL A 85 -8.64 -0.85 -11.39
CA VAL A 85 -9.50 -1.46 -12.38
C VAL A 85 -10.87 -1.75 -11.80
N VAL A 86 -11.93 -1.32 -12.50
CA VAL A 86 -13.32 -1.58 -12.12
C VAL A 86 -13.73 -2.95 -12.62
N LYS A 87 -13.99 -3.89 -11.72
CA LYS A 87 -14.16 -5.31 -12.06
C LYS A 87 -15.41 -5.62 -12.87
N ASN A 88 -16.48 -4.86 -12.64
CA ASN A 88 -17.75 -5.04 -13.36
C ASN A 88 -17.62 -4.82 -14.88
N GLY A 89 -16.53 -4.20 -15.34
CA GLY A 89 -16.23 -4.06 -16.76
C GLY A 89 -15.61 -5.31 -17.41
N TYR A 90 -15.28 -6.35 -16.63
CA TYR A 90 -14.52 -7.51 -17.10
C TYR A 90 -15.27 -8.81 -16.86
N ASN A 91 -15.65 -9.46 -17.96
CA ASN A 91 -16.49 -10.67 -17.94
C ASN A 91 -15.82 -11.86 -17.23
N ASN A 92 -14.49 -11.98 -17.34
CA ASN A 92 -13.73 -13.13 -16.83
C ASN A 92 -13.19 -12.93 -15.40
N TRP A 93 -13.53 -11.82 -14.74
CA TRP A 93 -12.95 -11.44 -13.45
C TRP A 93 -13.02 -12.54 -12.39
N GLN A 94 -14.16 -13.22 -12.29
CA GLN A 94 -14.37 -14.27 -11.29
C GLN A 94 -13.73 -15.62 -11.66
N THR A 95 -13.44 -15.83 -12.94
CA THR A 95 -12.93 -17.10 -13.45
C THR A 95 -11.40 -17.12 -13.46
N ASN A 96 -10.77 -16.06 -13.96
CA ASN A 96 -9.32 -15.93 -13.97
C ASN A 96 -8.94 -14.45 -13.94
N ARG A 97 -8.30 -14.03 -12.84
CA ARG A 97 -7.98 -12.63 -12.57
C ARG A 97 -6.93 -12.07 -13.53
N GLU A 98 -5.93 -12.84 -13.92
CA GLU A 98 -4.91 -12.39 -14.89
C GLU A 98 -5.52 -12.27 -16.30
N MET A 99 -6.30 -13.27 -16.72
CA MET A 99 -7.01 -13.24 -18.00
C MET A 99 -8.18 -12.25 -18.03
N ALA A 100 -8.54 -11.64 -16.90
CA ALA A 100 -9.53 -10.59 -16.90
C ALA A 100 -9.00 -9.31 -17.58
N PHE A 101 -7.68 -9.14 -17.69
CA PHE A 101 -7.06 -7.92 -18.22
C PHE A 101 -6.55 -8.03 -19.67
N TYR A 102 -6.53 -9.24 -20.24
CA TYR A 102 -6.11 -9.54 -21.61
C TYR A 102 -7.29 -10.00 -22.46
#